data_AF-A0A7C8I2C5-F1
#
_entry.id   AF-A0A7C8I2C5-F1
#
_cell.length_a   1.000
_cell.length_b   1.000
_cell.length_c   1.000
_cell.angle_alpha   90.00
_cell.angle_beta   90.00
_cell.angle_gamma   90.00
#
_symmetry.space_group_name_H-M   'P 1'
#
loop_
_entity.id
_entity.type
_entity.pdbx_description
1 polymer ?
#
loop_
_entity_poly.entity_id
_entity_poly.type
_entity_poly.pdbx_seq_one_letter_code
_entity_poly.pdbx_strand_id
1 'polypeptide(L)'
;MALPNLLLREFQTETISDLVPGKHAQAYSRISQDLETLAFSILARDTGQWNVHFHFEDGACEGKVLPFLWNDKAYFEESCLKAGKLHVFAHFERGPGKIKSRKNFETSTTFNAVSDVVHDNKQPQVPSSSLSMLDEVGLSIGVHERPMLQKTPNPSSRSRKRVKVHDLSPAFESEADEGSGFIPAANQHEGETGEDDDVYYDDDDDDDDRDHEEYNDNVVQPTSHTWTHTPPPPEQYDMDLNAYKTTNAPLGEYGHNPNWDIIQEQYRCKVAHARLIYGAYGTPAPTPCEGCQKHGLDCRVYRLKLRGS
;
A
#
# COMPACT_ATOMS: atom_id res chain seq x y z
N MET A 1 -15.90 -17.36 -23.51
CA MET A 1 -16.62 -17.99 -22.39
C MET A 1 -17.13 -16.89 -21.47
N ALA A 2 -18.33 -17.05 -20.90
CA ALA A 2 -18.80 -16.12 -19.87
C ALA A 2 -17.92 -16.25 -18.62
N LEU A 3 -17.64 -15.13 -17.94
CA LEU A 3 -16.91 -15.19 -16.67
C LEU A 3 -17.83 -15.73 -15.58
N PRO A 4 -17.34 -16.65 -14.73
CA PRO A 4 -18.12 -17.21 -13.64
C PRO A 4 -18.42 -16.12 -12.61
N ASN A 5 -19.54 -16.28 -11.91
CA ASN A 5 -19.84 -15.42 -10.76
C ASN A 5 -18.89 -15.75 -9.60
N LEU A 6 -18.58 -14.74 -8.81
CA LEU A 6 -17.78 -14.93 -7.60
C LEU A 6 -18.69 -15.03 -6.38
N LEU A 7 -18.30 -15.89 -5.45
CA LEU A 7 -18.85 -15.93 -4.11
C LEU A 7 -17.81 -15.32 -3.17
N LEU A 8 -18.11 -14.13 -2.64
CA LEU A 8 -17.26 -13.43 -1.71
C LEU A 8 -17.72 -13.73 -0.28
N ARG A 9 -16.79 -14.09 0.60
CA ARG A 9 -17.07 -14.40 2.01
C ARG A 9 -15.98 -13.84 2.92
N GLU A 10 -16.30 -13.50 4.16
CA GLU A 10 -15.27 -13.18 5.15
C GLU A 10 -14.54 -14.46 5.61
N PHE A 11 -13.21 -14.37 5.72
CA PHE A 11 -12.34 -15.48 6.13
C PHE A 11 -12.65 -15.95 7.56
N GLN A 12 -12.73 -17.26 7.78
CA GLN A 12 -13.04 -17.90 9.07
C GLN A 12 -14.40 -17.53 9.67
N THR A 13 -15.38 -17.18 8.82
CA THR A 13 -16.74 -16.90 9.27
C THR A 13 -17.72 -17.92 8.72
N GLU A 14 -18.77 -18.22 9.50
CA GLU A 14 -19.85 -19.09 9.02
C GLU A 14 -20.89 -18.34 8.16
N THR A 15 -20.64 -17.08 7.82
CA THR A 15 -21.62 -16.18 7.20
C THR A 15 -21.95 -16.54 5.75
N ILE A 16 -23.05 -15.92 5.28
CA ILE A 16 -23.56 -15.97 3.92
C ILE A 16 -22.50 -15.39 2.96
N SER A 17 -22.34 -16.02 1.80
CA SER A 17 -21.49 -15.48 0.74
C SER A 17 -22.29 -14.55 -0.17
N ASP A 18 -21.73 -13.39 -0.49
CA ASP A 18 -22.32 -12.47 -1.44
C ASP A 18 -21.95 -12.84 -2.87
N LEU A 19 -22.93 -12.78 -3.77
CA LEU A 19 -22.74 -13.12 -5.18
C LEU A 19 -22.31 -11.88 -5.97
N VAL A 20 -21.07 -11.89 -6.47
CA VAL A 20 -20.56 -10.83 -7.34
C VAL A 20 -20.65 -11.28 -8.80
N PRO A 21 -21.31 -10.51 -9.68
CA PRO A 21 -21.42 -10.88 -11.10
C PRO A 21 -20.05 -10.98 -11.78
N GLY A 22 -19.83 -12.02 -12.58
CA GLY A 22 -18.55 -12.29 -13.24
C GLY A 22 -18.04 -11.17 -14.16
N LYS A 23 -18.91 -10.26 -14.62
CA LYS A 23 -18.50 -9.07 -15.38
C LYS A 23 -17.58 -8.13 -14.60
N HIS A 24 -17.71 -8.10 -13.28
CA HIS A 24 -16.81 -7.34 -12.41
C HIS A 24 -15.44 -8.01 -12.33
N ALA A 25 -15.31 -9.28 -12.72
CA ALA A 25 -14.12 -10.13 -12.61
C ALA A 25 -13.11 -10.04 -13.79
N GLN A 26 -13.20 -9.05 -14.70
CA GLN A 26 -12.42 -9.03 -15.95
C GLN A 26 -10.92 -8.67 -15.87
N ALA A 27 -10.53 -7.69 -15.06
CA ALA A 27 -9.13 -7.26 -14.94
C ALA A 27 -8.76 -7.01 -13.47
N TYR A 28 -7.66 -7.59 -12.98
CA TYR A 28 -7.26 -7.49 -11.58
C TYR A 28 -7.06 -6.05 -11.13
N SER A 29 -6.59 -5.14 -11.98
CA SER A 29 -6.43 -3.74 -11.59
C SER A 29 -7.75 -3.03 -11.30
N ARG A 30 -8.84 -3.44 -11.96
CA ARG A 30 -10.20 -2.95 -11.67
C ARG A 30 -10.83 -3.75 -10.55
N ILE A 31 -10.64 -5.06 -10.55
CA ILE A 31 -11.19 -5.98 -9.57
C ILE A 31 -10.57 -5.78 -8.21
N SER A 32 -9.27 -5.61 -8.07
CA SER A 32 -8.67 -5.44 -6.75
C SER A 32 -9.31 -4.22 -6.11
N GLN A 33 -9.40 -3.11 -6.84
CA GLN A 33 -10.06 -1.91 -6.35
C GLN A 33 -11.56 -2.10 -6.11
N ASP A 34 -12.30 -2.71 -7.04
CA ASP A 34 -13.74 -2.94 -6.93
C ASP A 34 -14.09 -3.98 -5.86
N LEU A 35 -13.34 -5.08 -5.77
CA LEU A 35 -13.53 -6.20 -4.85
C LEU A 35 -13.03 -5.84 -3.45
N GLU A 36 -11.95 -5.05 -3.30
CA GLU A 36 -11.56 -4.45 -2.03
C GLU A 36 -12.65 -3.51 -1.56
N THR A 37 -13.08 -2.55 -2.39
CA THR A 37 -14.14 -1.59 -2.06
C THR A 37 -15.44 -2.31 -1.67
N LEU A 38 -15.82 -3.33 -2.44
CA LEU A 38 -17.00 -4.14 -2.20
C LEU A 38 -16.87 -4.98 -0.93
N ALA A 39 -15.70 -5.57 -0.65
CA ALA A 39 -15.45 -6.29 0.60
C ALA A 39 -15.53 -5.34 1.81
N PHE A 40 -14.95 -4.14 1.74
CA PHE A 40 -15.06 -3.12 2.79
C PHE A 40 -16.51 -2.67 3.00
N SER A 41 -17.25 -2.45 1.91
CA SER A 41 -18.65 -2.00 1.95
C SER A 41 -19.58 -3.08 2.52
N ILE A 42 -19.42 -4.34 2.09
CA ILE A 42 -20.28 -5.45 2.51
C ILE A 42 -19.99 -5.84 3.96
N LEU A 43 -18.71 -5.89 4.34
CA LEU A 43 -18.28 -6.39 5.64
C LEU A 43 -18.09 -5.26 6.68
N ALA A 44 -18.48 -4.04 6.32
CA ALA A 44 -18.47 -2.84 7.17
C ALA A 44 -17.12 -2.63 7.90
N ARG A 45 -16.01 -2.74 7.16
CA ARG A 45 -14.65 -2.54 7.68
C ARG A 45 -14.12 -1.15 7.32
N ASP A 46 -13.34 -0.55 8.21
CA ASP A 46 -12.69 0.75 7.99
C ASP A 46 -11.38 0.60 7.19
N THR A 47 -11.32 1.22 6.01
CA THR A 47 -10.14 1.23 5.13
C THR A 47 -8.91 1.90 5.77
N GLY A 48 -9.09 2.76 6.79
CA GLY A 48 -7.99 3.37 7.53
C GLY A 48 -7.32 2.44 8.55
N GLN A 49 -7.99 1.36 8.94
CA GLN A 49 -7.53 0.43 9.99
C GLN A 49 -7.16 -0.95 9.45
N TRP A 50 -7.73 -1.33 8.31
CA TRP A 50 -7.66 -2.69 7.79
C TRP A 50 -7.14 -2.69 6.36
N ASN A 51 -6.30 -3.67 6.06
CA ASN A 51 -5.96 -4.07 4.70
C ASN A 51 -6.73 -5.35 4.39
N VAL A 52 -7.29 -5.47 3.19
CA VAL A 52 -7.97 -6.71 2.77
C VAL A 52 -7.14 -7.42 1.70
N HIS A 53 -7.10 -8.74 1.77
CA HIS A 53 -6.59 -9.58 0.70
C HIS A 53 -7.44 -10.84 0.59
N PHE A 54 -7.29 -11.58 -0.50
CA PHE A 54 -8.22 -12.65 -0.86
C PHE A 54 -7.55 -14.01 -0.89
N HIS A 55 -8.28 -15.07 -0.52
CA HIS A 55 -7.86 -16.48 -0.55
C HIS A 55 -8.89 -17.38 -1.24
N PHE A 56 -8.50 -18.59 -1.63
CA PHE A 56 -9.41 -19.61 -2.19
C PHE A 56 -9.87 -20.69 -1.19
N GLU A 57 -9.27 -20.70 0.00
CA GLU A 57 -9.57 -21.66 1.06
C GLU A 57 -9.94 -20.94 2.36
N ASP A 58 -10.86 -21.54 3.12
CA ASP A 58 -11.34 -21.02 4.39
C ASP A 58 -10.59 -21.73 5.52
N GLY A 59 -9.48 -21.15 6.02
CA GLY A 59 -8.73 -21.76 7.11
C GLY A 59 -7.30 -21.24 7.29
N ALA A 60 -6.37 -21.72 6.48
CA ALA A 60 -4.99 -21.25 6.48
C ALA A 60 -4.84 -20.08 5.52
N CYS A 61 -3.99 -19.09 5.83
CA CYS A 61 -3.62 -18.02 4.89
C CYS A 61 -2.75 -18.53 3.72
N GLU A 62 -3.04 -19.72 3.23
CA GLU A 62 -2.42 -20.34 2.08
C GLU A 62 -3.31 -20.09 0.85
N GLY A 63 -2.70 -19.86 -0.30
CA GLY A 63 -3.45 -19.61 -1.53
C GLY A 63 -3.97 -18.17 -1.66
N LYS A 64 -3.17 -17.19 -1.24
CA LYS A 64 -3.42 -15.77 -1.54
C LYS A 64 -3.60 -15.57 -3.05
N VAL A 65 -4.65 -14.85 -3.42
CA VAL A 65 -4.93 -14.48 -4.81
C VAL A 65 -3.82 -13.56 -5.31
N LEU A 66 -3.13 -13.97 -6.37
CA LEU A 66 -2.04 -13.20 -6.98
C LEU A 66 -2.55 -12.38 -8.17
N PRO A 67 -2.18 -11.08 -8.27
CA PRO A 67 -2.61 -10.20 -9.35
C PRO A 67 -2.37 -10.74 -10.76
N PHE A 68 -1.18 -11.28 -11.02
CA PHE A 68 -0.78 -11.73 -12.35
C PHE A 68 -1.55 -12.98 -12.78
N LEU A 69 -1.70 -13.97 -11.90
CA LEU A 69 -2.49 -15.18 -12.18
C LEU A 69 -3.96 -14.85 -12.44
N TRP A 70 -4.49 -13.83 -11.76
CA TRP A 70 -5.84 -13.37 -12.02
C TRP A 70 -5.98 -12.72 -13.40
N ASN A 71 -5.05 -11.83 -13.76
CA ASN A 71 -5.03 -11.17 -15.06
C ASN A 71 -4.88 -12.17 -16.22
N ASP A 72 -4.09 -13.22 -16.02
CA ASP A 72 -3.90 -14.32 -16.97
C ASP A 72 -5.10 -15.29 -17.00
N LYS A 73 -6.11 -15.00 -16.18
CA LYS A 73 -7.33 -15.79 -15.99
C LYS A 73 -7.10 -17.22 -15.48
N ALA A 74 -5.96 -17.50 -14.88
CA ALA A 74 -5.61 -18.82 -14.37
C ALA A 74 -6.62 -19.33 -13.31
N TYR A 75 -7.22 -18.42 -12.54
CA TYR A 75 -8.23 -18.76 -11.53
C TYR A 75 -9.64 -19.02 -12.08
N PHE A 76 -9.88 -18.77 -13.37
CA PHE A 76 -11.19 -18.99 -14.00
C PHE A 76 -11.26 -20.33 -14.74
N GLU A 77 -10.23 -21.15 -14.61
CA GLU A 77 -10.23 -22.53 -15.10
C GLU A 77 -11.19 -23.39 -14.28
N GLU A 78 -11.77 -24.42 -14.92
CA GLU A 78 -12.75 -25.33 -14.30
C GLU A 78 -12.22 -26.02 -13.04
N SER A 79 -10.90 -26.20 -12.95
CA SER A 79 -10.19 -26.73 -11.78
C SER A 79 -10.30 -25.84 -10.53
N CYS A 80 -10.47 -24.53 -10.71
CA CYS A 80 -10.60 -23.55 -9.63
C CYS A 80 -12.07 -23.23 -9.28
N LEU A 81 -13.02 -23.66 -10.11
CA LEU A 81 -14.44 -23.39 -9.92
C LEU A 81 -15.11 -24.49 -9.10
N LYS A 82 -15.95 -24.10 -8.14
CA LYS A 82 -16.84 -25.00 -7.41
C LYS A 82 -18.26 -24.72 -7.88
N ALA A 83 -18.90 -25.71 -8.50
CA ALA A 83 -20.23 -25.56 -9.11
C ALA A 83 -20.32 -24.37 -10.09
N GLY A 84 -19.27 -24.15 -10.90
CA GLY A 84 -19.21 -23.06 -11.89
C GLY A 84 -19.04 -21.66 -11.29
N LYS A 85 -18.74 -21.55 -10.00
CA LYS A 85 -18.51 -20.28 -9.29
C LYS A 85 -17.09 -20.25 -8.72
N LEU A 86 -16.51 -19.05 -8.66
CA LEU A 86 -15.22 -18.83 -8.03
C LEU A 86 -15.43 -18.43 -6.57
N HIS A 87 -14.96 -19.24 -5.63
CA HIS A 87 -15.07 -18.95 -4.20
C HIS A 87 -13.86 -18.14 -3.74
N VAL A 88 -14.11 -16.98 -3.15
CA VAL A 88 -13.06 -16.06 -2.70
C VAL A 88 -13.35 -15.62 -1.27
N PHE A 89 -12.35 -15.73 -0.40
CA PHE A 89 -12.44 -15.38 1.01
C PHE A 89 -11.64 -14.10 1.28
N ALA A 90 -12.33 -13.04 1.68
CA ALA A 90 -11.74 -11.78 2.12
C ALA A 90 -11.16 -11.92 3.53
N HIS A 91 -9.86 -11.75 3.65
CA HIS A 91 -9.12 -11.74 4.91
C HIS A 91 -8.65 -10.31 5.22
N PHE A 92 -9.06 -9.79 6.37
CA PHE A 92 -8.71 -8.45 6.84
C PHE A 92 -7.56 -8.52 7.84
N GLU A 93 -6.45 -7.89 7.49
CA GLU A 93 -5.31 -7.70 8.39
C GLU A 93 -5.33 -6.27 8.93
N ARG A 94 -5.10 -6.10 10.23
CA ARG A 94 -4.89 -4.75 10.77
C ARG A 94 -3.64 -4.15 10.12
N GLY A 95 -3.82 -3.01 9.46
CA GLY A 95 -2.69 -2.24 8.97
C GLY A 95 -1.80 -1.81 10.14
N PRO A 96 -0.53 -1.43 9.88
CA PRO A 96 0.25 -0.70 10.86
C PRO A 96 -0.51 0.61 11.09
N GLY A 97 -1.38 0.62 12.10
CA GLY A 97 -2.25 1.74 12.35
C GLY A 97 -1.36 2.97 12.36
N LYS A 98 -1.70 3.97 11.53
CA LYS A 98 -1.24 5.32 11.82
C LYS A 98 -1.86 5.58 13.18
N ILE A 99 -1.10 5.31 14.25
CA ILE A 99 -1.42 5.76 15.59
C ILE A 99 -1.45 7.26 15.37
N LYS A 100 -2.65 7.79 15.10
CA LYS A 100 -2.90 9.21 15.19
C LYS A 100 -2.54 9.47 16.63
N SER A 101 -1.33 9.98 16.84
CA SER A 101 -0.85 10.37 18.14
C SER A 101 -1.98 11.25 18.65
N ARG A 102 -2.77 10.71 19.58
CA ARG A 102 -3.74 11.50 20.31
C ARG A 102 -2.82 12.48 21.03
N LYS A 103 -2.58 13.64 20.42
CA LYS A 103 -2.20 14.82 21.19
C LYS A 103 -3.31 14.87 22.22
N ASN A 104 -2.95 14.57 23.46
CA ASN A 104 -3.82 14.72 24.60
C ASN A 104 -4.32 16.15 24.51
N PHE A 105 -5.57 16.33 24.07
CA PHE A 105 -6.27 17.57 24.28
C PHE A 105 -6.53 17.54 25.78
N GLU A 106 -5.54 18.02 26.54
CA GLU A 106 -5.74 18.40 27.93
C GLU A 106 -6.84 19.45 27.90
N THR A 107 -8.07 19.02 28.17
CA THR A 107 -9.14 19.90 28.65
C THR A 107 -8.61 20.58 29.91
N SER A 108 -7.96 21.71 29.73
CA SER A 108 -7.65 22.67 30.78
C SER A 108 -8.96 23.24 31.29
N THR A 109 -9.52 22.57 32.30
CA THR A 109 -10.51 23.17 33.17
C THR A 109 -9.81 24.28 33.96
N THR A 110 -9.98 25.52 33.53
CA THR A 110 -9.55 26.72 34.24
C THR A 110 -10.16 26.75 35.64
N PHE A 111 -9.36 26.42 36.66
CA PHE A 111 -9.61 26.83 38.04
C PHE A 111 -8.71 28.02 38.36
N ASN A 112 -9.36 29.09 38.80
CA ASN A 112 -8.74 30.35 39.20
C ASN A 112 -7.65 30.16 40.26
N ALA A 113 -6.51 30.80 40.01
CA ALA A 113 -5.39 30.95 40.91
C ALA A 113 -5.69 31.93 42.05
N VAL A 114 -5.21 31.59 43.26
CA VAL A 114 -4.75 32.55 44.27
C VAL A 114 -3.35 32.11 44.69
N SER A 115 -2.42 33.04 44.50
CA SER A 115 -0.98 32.98 44.79
C SER A 115 -0.67 32.60 46.24
N ASP A 116 0.44 31.89 46.47
CA ASP A 116 1.69 32.50 46.94
C ASP A 116 2.79 31.46 47.19
N VAL A 117 4.02 31.97 47.36
CA VAL A 117 5.21 31.32 47.95
C VAL A 117 6.24 30.74 46.98
N VAL A 118 7.11 31.66 46.54
CA VAL A 118 8.59 31.61 46.56
C VAL A 118 9.20 30.27 47.00
N HIS A 119 10.00 29.62 46.14
CA HIS A 119 11.25 28.99 46.58
C HIS A 119 12.32 28.99 45.47
N ASP A 120 13.39 29.69 45.83
CA ASP A 120 14.71 29.78 45.24
C ASP A 120 15.43 28.42 45.41
N ASN A 121 16.01 27.86 44.35
CA ASN A 121 17.27 27.12 44.50
C ASN A 121 18.02 26.92 43.19
N LYS A 122 19.26 27.42 43.22
CA LYS A 122 20.35 27.31 42.27
C LYS A 122 20.95 25.90 42.29
N GLN A 123 21.40 25.38 41.15
CA GLN A 123 22.64 24.58 41.05
C GLN A 123 23.04 24.31 39.57
N PRO A 124 24.32 23.97 39.27
CA PRO A 124 25.13 24.75 38.33
C PRO A 124 25.56 23.95 37.08
N GLN A 125 25.95 24.70 36.05
CA GLN A 125 26.75 24.24 34.92
C GLN A 125 28.20 23.90 35.34
N VAL A 126 28.78 22.89 34.68
CA VAL A 126 30.23 22.79 34.38
C VAL A 126 30.44 21.85 33.17
N PRO A 127 31.61 21.90 32.47
CA PRO A 127 31.66 21.95 31.01
C PRO A 127 32.52 20.84 30.35
N SER A 128 32.54 20.90 29.02
CA SER A 128 33.51 20.38 28.02
C SER A 128 34.64 19.41 28.44
N SER A 129 34.89 18.43 27.57
CA SER A 129 36.26 18.10 27.16
C SER A 129 36.33 17.64 25.71
N SER A 130 37.36 18.14 25.04
CA SER A 130 37.75 18.05 23.63
C SER A 130 39.09 17.30 23.49
N LEU A 131 39.38 16.83 22.27
CA LEU A 131 40.70 16.34 21.76
C LEU A 131 41.11 14.93 22.25
N SER A 132 41.69 14.02 21.45
CA SER A 132 42.64 14.08 20.32
C SER A 132 42.64 12.72 19.57
N MET A 133 42.63 12.68 18.24
CA MET A 133 43.76 12.39 17.29
C MET A 133 44.59 11.12 17.55
N LEU A 134 44.64 10.27 16.51
CA LEU A 134 45.69 9.33 16.02
C LEU A 134 44.94 8.16 15.33
N ASP A 135 44.84 8.09 14.01
CA ASP A 135 45.85 7.70 13.01
C ASP A 135 46.29 6.23 13.10
N GLU A 136 46.54 5.67 11.93
CA GLU A 136 47.30 4.44 11.63
C GLU A 136 46.55 3.16 11.18
N VAL A 137 46.47 3.04 9.84
CA VAL A 137 46.90 1.94 8.97
C VAL A 137 46.80 0.49 9.49
N GLY A 138 46.09 -0.36 8.75
CA GLY A 138 46.19 -1.81 8.91
C GLY A 138 45.28 -2.62 7.99
N LEU A 139 45.58 -2.65 6.69
CA LEU A 139 45.06 -3.68 5.78
C LEU A 139 45.53 -5.05 6.25
N SER A 140 44.61 -6.00 6.41
CA SER A 140 44.93 -7.42 6.44
C SER A 140 43.84 -8.20 5.72
N ILE A 141 44.20 -8.60 4.50
CA ILE A 141 43.57 -9.62 3.69
C ILE A 141 43.70 -10.94 4.46
N GLY A 142 42.57 -11.48 4.91
CA GLY A 142 42.47 -12.77 5.57
C GLY A 142 41.38 -13.61 4.90
N VAL A 143 41.81 -14.42 3.94
CA VAL A 143 41.04 -15.53 3.38
C VAL A 143 40.71 -16.49 4.53
N HIS A 144 39.43 -16.67 4.85
CA HIS A 144 39.01 -17.80 5.66
C HIS A 144 37.90 -18.61 5.00
N GLU A 145 38.21 -19.89 4.94
CA GLU A 145 37.55 -20.99 4.28
C GLU A 145 36.12 -21.23 4.74
N ARG A 146 35.32 -21.71 3.79
CA ARG A 146 34.03 -22.35 4.01
C ARG A 146 34.19 -23.60 4.89
N PRO A 147 33.37 -23.78 5.93
CA PRO A 147 33.03 -25.09 6.42
C PRO A 147 31.82 -25.63 5.63
N MET A 148 32.05 -26.69 4.86
CA MET A 148 30.99 -27.63 4.48
C MET A 148 30.63 -28.53 5.67
N LEU A 149 29.45 -29.16 5.57
CA LEU A 149 28.89 -30.24 6.41
C LEU A 149 28.15 -29.72 7.65
N GLN A 150 26.94 -30.16 8.01
CA GLN A 150 26.38 -31.51 7.92
C GLN A 150 24.86 -31.50 7.71
N LYS A 151 24.37 -32.47 6.92
CA LYS A 151 22.97 -32.92 6.92
C LYS A 151 22.68 -33.60 8.26
N THR A 152 21.69 -33.13 9.00
CA THR A 152 21.06 -33.90 10.08
C THR A 152 19.67 -34.38 9.66
N PRO A 153 19.29 -35.61 10.01
CA PRO A 153 18.04 -36.21 9.59
C PRO A 153 16.86 -35.74 10.44
N ASN A 154 15.73 -35.62 9.73
CA ASN A 154 14.34 -35.58 10.18
C ASN A 154 14.06 -36.29 11.52
N PRO A 155 13.16 -35.74 12.35
CA PRO A 155 12.09 -36.61 12.82
C PRO A 155 10.70 -35.98 12.80
N SER A 156 9.77 -36.82 12.33
CA SER A 156 8.42 -36.99 12.87
C SER A 156 7.36 -35.97 12.45
N SER A 157 6.71 -36.31 11.35
CA SER A 157 5.33 -35.95 11.02
C SER A 157 4.39 -36.21 12.21
N ARG A 158 3.87 -35.14 12.83
CA ARG A 158 2.67 -35.22 13.68
C ARG A 158 1.44 -35.33 12.79
N SER A 159 0.99 -36.57 12.57
CA SER A 159 -0.33 -36.89 12.05
C SER A 159 -1.41 -36.37 13.00
N ARG A 160 -2.01 -35.22 12.69
CA ARG A 160 -3.29 -34.81 13.31
C ARG A 160 -4.41 -35.64 12.68
N LYS A 161 -5.08 -36.42 13.52
CA LYS A 161 -6.28 -37.20 13.18
C LYS A 161 -7.34 -36.28 12.58
N ARG A 162 -7.69 -36.50 11.31
CA ARG A 162 -8.91 -35.96 10.71
C ARG A 162 -10.12 -36.52 11.45
N VAL A 163 -10.96 -35.62 11.95
CA VAL A 163 -12.31 -35.95 12.42
C VAL A 163 -13.13 -36.35 11.21
N LYS A 164 -13.69 -37.55 11.27
CA LYS A 164 -14.56 -38.16 10.29
C LYS A 164 -15.93 -37.49 10.42
N VAL A 165 -16.21 -36.48 9.58
CA VAL A 165 -17.53 -35.87 9.52
C VAL A 165 -18.42 -36.78 8.67
N HIS A 166 -19.57 -37.14 9.25
CA HIS A 166 -20.56 -37.99 8.63
C HIS A 166 -21.16 -37.31 7.40
N ASP A 167 -21.17 -38.06 6.31
CA ASP A 167 -21.96 -37.86 5.11
C ASP A 167 -23.45 -37.87 5.49
N LEU A 168 -24.14 -36.75 5.26
CA LEU A 168 -25.59 -36.65 5.30
C LEU A 168 -26.05 -35.98 4.01
N SER A 169 -26.19 -36.82 2.98
CA SER A 169 -27.11 -36.56 1.89
C SER A 169 -28.54 -36.58 2.43
N PRO A 170 -29.37 -35.59 2.04
CA PRO A 170 -30.74 -35.92 1.70
C PRO A 170 -31.00 -35.56 0.24
N ALA A 171 -31.34 -36.58 -0.52
CA ALA A 171 -32.07 -36.44 -1.77
C ALA A 171 -33.43 -35.80 -1.45
N PHE A 172 -33.70 -34.66 -2.05
CA PHE A 172 -35.06 -34.16 -2.21
C PHE A 172 -35.24 -33.74 -3.67
N GLU A 173 -35.78 -34.67 -4.44
CA GLU A 173 -36.59 -34.36 -5.59
C GLU A 173 -37.85 -33.66 -5.06
N SER A 174 -38.12 -32.45 -5.55
CA SER A 174 -39.46 -31.88 -5.44
C SER A 174 -39.73 -31.03 -6.66
N GLU A 175 -40.86 -31.36 -7.27
CA GLU A 175 -41.34 -30.93 -8.55
C GLU A 175 -41.83 -29.49 -8.55
N ALA A 176 -42.11 -29.04 -9.76
CA ALA A 176 -42.66 -27.75 -10.17
C ALA A 176 -43.74 -27.17 -9.25
N ASP A 177 -43.70 -25.85 -9.07
CA ASP A 177 -44.91 -25.08 -8.88
C ASP A 177 -44.84 -23.74 -9.62
N GLU A 178 -45.95 -23.42 -10.26
CA GLU A 178 -46.16 -22.32 -11.18
C GLU A 178 -46.55 -21.05 -10.42
N GLY A 179 -46.20 -19.90 -11.00
CA GLY A 179 -47.04 -18.70 -10.93
C GLY A 179 -47.24 -18.02 -9.58
N SER A 180 -46.47 -16.96 -9.33
CA SER A 180 -46.98 -15.87 -8.48
C SER A 180 -46.48 -14.52 -8.99
N GLY A 181 -47.40 -13.77 -9.59
CA GLY A 181 -47.18 -12.40 -10.02
C GLY A 181 -47.12 -11.49 -8.81
N PHE A 182 -46.02 -10.75 -8.68
CA PHE A 182 -45.85 -9.74 -7.63
C PHE A 182 -46.04 -8.34 -8.23
N ILE A 183 -47.05 -7.64 -7.74
CA ILE A 183 -47.35 -6.23 -8.02
C ILE A 183 -46.40 -5.37 -7.17
N PRO A 184 -45.67 -4.39 -7.72
CA PRO A 184 -44.93 -3.44 -6.89
C PRO A 184 -45.90 -2.36 -6.36
N ALA A 185 -46.09 -2.33 -5.05
CA ALA A 185 -46.75 -1.24 -4.36
C ALA A 185 -45.77 -0.06 -4.20
N ALA A 186 -46.24 1.12 -4.58
CA ALA A 186 -45.59 2.40 -4.35
C ALA A 186 -45.62 2.73 -2.85
N ASN A 187 -44.44 2.92 -2.24
CA ASN A 187 -44.33 3.60 -0.96
C ASN A 187 -43.74 4.99 -1.17
N GLN A 188 -44.63 5.97 -1.03
CA GLN A 188 -44.33 7.36 -0.75
C GLN A 188 -43.73 7.42 0.66
N HIS A 189 -42.53 7.99 0.79
CA HIS A 189 -42.03 8.49 2.07
C HIS A 189 -41.66 9.95 1.85
N GLU A 190 -42.60 10.81 2.23
CA GLU A 190 -42.37 12.23 2.44
C GLU A 190 -41.73 12.43 3.82
N GLY A 191 -40.96 13.51 3.95
CA GLY A 191 -40.65 14.15 5.23
C GLY A 191 -39.50 13.55 6.00
N GLU A 192 -38.36 14.24 6.02
CA GLU A 192 -38.07 15.11 7.17
C GLU A 192 -36.91 16.05 6.85
N THR A 193 -37.20 17.32 7.09
CA THR A 193 -36.34 18.50 7.07
C THR A 193 -35.58 18.58 8.39
N GLY A 194 -34.28 18.92 8.33
CA GLY A 194 -33.49 19.32 9.49
C GLY A 194 -32.07 18.77 9.39
N GLU A 195 -31.00 19.50 9.70
CA GLU A 195 -30.81 20.85 10.22
C GLU A 195 -29.49 21.33 9.62
N ASP A 196 -29.42 22.63 9.35
CA ASP A 196 -28.24 23.33 8.89
C ASP A 196 -27.21 23.37 10.04
N ASP A 197 -26.18 22.52 9.97
CA ASP A 197 -24.99 22.63 10.82
C ASP A 197 -23.94 23.51 10.12
N ASP A 198 -24.13 24.81 10.27
CA ASP A 198 -23.16 25.86 9.92
C ASP A 198 -21.96 25.79 10.88
N VAL A 199 -21.00 24.93 10.56
CA VAL A 199 -19.72 24.87 11.28
C VAL A 199 -18.87 26.05 10.82
N TYR A 200 -18.95 27.16 11.58
CA TYR A 200 -17.98 28.25 11.52
C TYR A 200 -16.60 27.69 11.88
N TYR A 201 -15.70 27.60 10.90
CA TYR A 201 -14.28 27.43 11.16
C TYR A 201 -13.73 28.81 11.50
N ASP A 202 -13.53 29.06 12.79
CA ASP A 202 -12.65 30.14 13.26
C ASP A 202 -11.23 29.82 12.74
N ASP A 203 -10.87 30.51 11.66
CA ASP A 203 -9.49 30.72 11.21
C ASP A 203 -8.79 31.59 12.26
N ASP A 204 -8.48 31.01 13.42
CA ASP A 204 -7.53 31.62 14.35
C ASP A 204 -6.12 31.35 13.82
N ASP A 205 -5.65 32.39 13.12
CA ASP A 205 -4.27 32.80 12.96
C ASP A 205 -3.45 32.50 14.23
N ASP A 206 -2.70 31.41 14.21
CA ASP A 206 -1.54 31.24 15.09
C ASP A 206 -0.28 31.31 14.23
N ASP A 207 0.33 32.49 14.33
CA ASP A 207 1.67 32.89 13.95
C ASP A 207 2.73 31.92 14.53
N ASP A 208 2.85 30.73 13.94
CA ASP A 208 4.08 29.95 14.05
C ASP A 208 5.12 30.62 13.12
N ASP A 209 5.78 31.64 13.67
CA ASP A 209 7.11 32.15 13.32
C ASP A 209 8.15 31.02 13.43
N ARG A 210 7.93 29.92 12.71
CA ARG A 210 8.99 28.98 12.40
C ARG A 210 9.92 29.72 11.48
N ASP A 211 11.07 30.09 12.03
CA ASP A 211 12.32 30.34 11.34
C ASP A 211 12.38 29.48 10.08
N HIS A 212 11.89 30.06 8.99
CA HIS A 212 12.11 29.59 7.64
C HIS A 212 13.60 29.84 7.44
N GLU A 213 14.42 28.89 7.91
CA GLU A 213 15.79 28.78 7.45
C GLU A 213 15.68 28.83 5.94
N GLU A 214 16.16 29.96 5.41
CA GLU A 214 16.12 30.35 4.02
C GLU A 214 16.72 29.21 3.23
N TYR A 215 15.85 28.29 2.80
CA TYR A 215 16.23 27.15 1.99
C TYR A 215 16.65 27.82 0.69
N ASN A 216 17.95 28.00 0.55
CA ASN A 216 18.56 28.71 -0.54
C ASN A 216 18.25 27.91 -1.80
N ASP A 217 17.11 28.21 -2.40
CA ASP A 217 16.57 27.64 -3.63
C ASP A 217 17.35 28.23 -4.79
N ASN A 218 18.68 28.18 -4.68
CA ASN A 218 19.58 28.09 -5.81
C ASN A 218 19.24 26.78 -6.51
N VAL A 219 18.09 26.79 -7.19
CA VAL A 219 17.68 25.81 -8.18
C VAL A 219 18.81 25.79 -9.18
N VAL A 220 19.75 24.87 -8.95
CA VAL A 220 20.85 24.60 -9.85
C VAL A 220 20.20 24.38 -11.20
N GLN A 221 20.39 25.35 -12.10
CA GLN A 221 19.77 25.25 -13.42
C GLN A 221 20.20 23.92 -14.01
N PRO A 222 19.24 23.05 -14.39
CA PRO A 222 19.56 21.72 -14.85
C PRO A 222 20.52 21.83 -16.03
N THR A 223 21.70 21.26 -15.87
CA THR A 223 22.69 21.17 -16.93
C THR A 223 21.98 20.58 -18.15
N SER A 224 22.08 21.26 -19.29
CA SER A 224 21.30 20.93 -20.50
C SER A 224 21.66 19.52 -20.97
N HIS A 225 20.90 18.53 -20.49
CA HIS A 225 21.16 17.13 -20.76
C HIS A 225 20.85 16.89 -22.23
N THR A 226 21.89 16.56 -23.01
CA THR A 226 21.70 16.22 -24.43
C THR A 226 21.03 14.85 -24.50
N TRP A 227 19.76 14.84 -24.89
CA TRP A 227 18.95 13.63 -24.95
C TRP A 227 19.35 12.78 -26.15
N THR A 228 19.86 11.57 -25.89
CA THR A 228 20.03 10.59 -26.96
C THR A 228 18.64 10.14 -27.43
N HIS A 229 18.29 10.43 -28.68
CA HIS A 229 16.95 10.13 -29.21
C HIS A 229 16.66 8.62 -29.30
N THR A 230 17.70 7.80 -29.39
CA THR A 230 17.56 6.34 -29.51
C THR A 230 17.24 5.74 -28.14
N PRO A 231 16.06 5.10 -27.96
CA PRO A 231 15.77 4.41 -26.72
C PRO A 231 16.75 3.25 -26.54
N PRO A 232 17.18 2.97 -25.30
CA PRO A 232 17.98 1.78 -25.01
C PRO A 232 17.17 0.49 -25.30
N PRO A 233 17.85 -0.65 -25.51
CA PRO A 233 17.20 -1.94 -25.68
C PRO A 233 16.32 -2.29 -24.46
N PRO A 234 15.21 -3.03 -24.62
CA PRO A 234 14.34 -3.43 -23.50
C PRO A 234 15.09 -4.16 -22.38
N GLU A 235 16.07 -5.00 -22.72
CA GLU A 235 16.92 -5.73 -21.75
C GLU A 235 17.74 -4.80 -20.84
N GLN A 236 18.02 -3.57 -21.29
CA GLN A 236 18.76 -2.58 -20.50
C GLN A 236 17.90 -1.97 -19.38
N TYR A 237 16.58 -1.99 -19.52
CA TYR A 237 15.66 -1.37 -18.57
C TYR A 237 15.80 -1.96 -17.17
N ASP A 238 15.79 -3.29 -17.05
CA ASP A 238 15.88 -3.96 -15.75
C ASP A 238 17.25 -3.74 -15.09
N MET A 239 18.31 -3.70 -15.89
CA MET A 239 19.67 -3.39 -15.41
C MET A 239 19.75 -1.97 -14.86
N ASP A 240 19.23 -0.98 -15.59
CA ASP A 240 19.24 0.42 -15.17
C ASP A 240 18.33 0.65 -13.96
N LEU A 241 17.14 0.02 -13.93
CA LEU A 241 16.22 0.09 -12.80
C LEU A 241 16.87 -0.48 -11.53
N ASN A 242 17.54 -1.63 -11.63
CA ASN A 242 18.23 -2.23 -10.49
C ASN A 242 19.44 -1.38 -10.03
N ALA A 243 20.18 -0.79 -10.97
CA ALA A 243 21.28 0.12 -10.68
C ALA A 243 20.77 1.36 -9.91
N TYR A 244 19.68 1.98 -10.34
CA TYR A 244 19.11 3.15 -9.68
C TYR A 244 18.39 2.85 -8.37
N LYS A 245 17.93 1.61 -8.15
CA LYS A 245 17.41 1.16 -6.84
C LYS A 245 18.50 1.03 -5.78
N THR A 246 19.70 0.65 -6.20
CA THR A 246 20.83 0.35 -5.31
C THR A 246 21.75 1.55 -5.11
N THR A 247 21.86 2.42 -6.11
CA THR A 247 22.84 3.52 -6.12
C THR A 247 22.16 4.89 -6.08
N ASN A 248 22.55 5.72 -5.13
CA ASN A 248 22.12 7.13 -5.06
C ASN A 248 22.55 7.91 -6.30
N ALA A 249 21.84 8.97 -6.66
CA ALA A 249 22.34 9.88 -7.68
C ALA A 249 23.52 10.70 -7.14
N PRO A 250 24.49 11.12 -7.97
CA PRO A 250 25.49 12.11 -7.61
C PRO A 250 24.87 13.42 -7.10
N LEU A 251 25.59 14.14 -6.23
CA LEU A 251 25.12 15.44 -5.73
C LEU A 251 24.91 16.42 -6.89
N GLY A 252 23.73 17.04 -6.95
CA GLY A 252 23.32 17.95 -8.03
C GLY A 252 22.63 17.26 -9.21
N GLU A 253 22.60 15.92 -9.25
CA GLU A 253 21.79 15.19 -10.24
C GLU A 253 20.35 14.94 -9.75
N TYR A 254 19.45 14.77 -10.72
CA TYR A 254 18.05 14.48 -10.44
C TYR A 254 17.89 13.18 -9.63
N GLY A 255 17.15 13.27 -8.53
CA GLY A 255 16.89 12.14 -7.63
C GLY A 255 17.98 11.89 -6.58
N HIS A 256 18.96 12.78 -6.43
CA HIS A 256 19.89 12.73 -5.30
C HIS A 256 19.14 12.87 -3.97
N ASN A 257 19.49 12.02 -3.00
CA ASN A 257 18.97 12.14 -1.64
C ASN A 257 20.12 11.95 -0.62
N PRO A 258 20.37 12.90 0.29
CA PRO A 258 21.47 12.78 1.26
C PRO A 258 21.28 11.61 2.25
N ASN A 259 20.05 11.15 2.46
CA ASN A 259 19.70 10.07 3.38
C ASN A 259 19.41 8.75 2.66
N TRP A 260 20.06 8.50 1.52
CA TRP A 260 19.79 7.35 0.66
C TRP A 260 19.82 6.00 1.39
N ASP A 261 20.74 5.83 2.35
CA ASP A 261 20.91 4.58 3.08
C ASP A 261 19.79 4.29 4.09
N ILE A 262 19.03 5.32 4.48
CA ILE A 262 18.01 5.24 5.54
C ILE A 262 16.59 5.16 4.95
N ILE A 263 16.38 5.65 3.71
CA ILE A 263 15.06 5.60 3.08
C ILE A 263 14.60 4.17 2.78
N GLN A 264 13.30 3.96 2.87
CA GLN A 264 12.66 2.67 2.61
C GLN A 264 12.84 2.23 1.15
N GLU A 265 12.91 0.93 0.92
CA GLU A 265 13.06 0.32 -0.41
C GLU A 265 11.96 0.76 -1.39
N GLN A 266 10.73 0.90 -0.91
CA GLN A 266 9.60 1.38 -1.73
C GLN A 266 9.85 2.80 -2.26
N TYR A 267 10.48 3.66 -1.46
CA TYR A 267 10.81 5.02 -1.88
C TYR A 267 11.99 5.03 -2.86
N ARG A 268 13.03 4.20 -2.62
CA ARG A 268 14.12 4.00 -3.60
C ARG A 268 13.60 3.54 -4.96
N CYS A 269 12.62 2.64 -4.97
CA CYS A 269 11.95 2.19 -6.19
C CYS A 269 11.28 3.35 -6.94
N LYS A 270 10.56 4.24 -6.23
CA LYS A 270 9.94 5.43 -6.83
C LYS A 270 10.98 6.39 -7.41
N VAL A 271 12.07 6.65 -6.68
CA VAL A 271 13.17 7.50 -7.17
C VAL A 271 13.84 6.89 -8.39
N ALA A 272 14.07 5.57 -8.40
CA ALA A 272 14.64 4.87 -9.53
C ALA A 272 13.79 5.02 -10.80
N HIS A 273 12.46 4.83 -10.69
CA HIS A 273 11.55 5.08 -11.81
C HIS A 273 11.57 6.55 -12.27
N ALA A 274 11.60 7.50 -11.34
CA ALA A 274 11.68 8.92 -11.70
C ALA A 274 12.98 9.22 -12.46
N ARG A 275 14.11 8.64 -12.06
CA ARG A 275 15.41 8.77 -12.76
C ARG A 275 15.38 8.17 -14.16
N LEU A 276 14.73 7.01 -14.35
CA LEU A 276 14.57 6.41 -15.68
C LEU A 276 13.75 7.31 -16.62
N ILE A 277 12.63 7.87 -16.14
CA ILE A 277 11.79 8.80 -16.90
C ILE A 277 12.56 10.09 -17.18
N TYR A 278 13.29 10.62 -16.21
CA TYR A 278 14.11 11.80 -16.42
C TYR A 278 15.17 11.54 -17.49
N GLY A 279 15.81 10.38 -17.47
CA GLY A 279 16.84 9.94 -18.42
C GLY A 279 16.33 9.43 -19.78
N ALA A 280 16.83 8.27 -20.20
CA ALA A 280 16.65 7.74 -21.55
C ALA A 280 15.26 7.12 -21.82
N TYR A 281 14.48 6.83 -20.78
CA TYR A 281 13.21 6.08 -20.89
C TYR A 281 11.97 6.98 -20.92
N GLY A 282 12.13 8.27 -20.64
CA GLY A 282 11.04 9.24 -20.76
C GLY A 282 10.84 9.76 -22.18
N THR A 283 9.64 10.27 -22.40
CA THR A 283 9.29 11.19 -23.47
C THR A 283 8.54 12.37 -22.87
N PRO A 284 8.66 13.59 -23.45
CA PRO A 284 7.82 14.71 -23.08
C PRO A 284 6.35 14.30 -23.08
N ALA A 285 5.65 14.65 -22.00
CA ALA A 285 4.22 14.44 -21.92
C ALA A 285 3.52 15.35 -22.95
N PRO A 286 2.51 14.85 -23.69
CA PRO A 286 1.78 15.69 -24.65
C PRO A 286 1.05 16.84 -23.94
N THR A 287 0.61 16.60 -22.71
CA THR A 287 0.04 17.60 -21.81
C THR A 287 0.82 17.53 -20.50
N PRO A 288 1.49 18.62 -20.07
CA PRO A 288 2.17 18.63 -18.78
C PRO A 288 1.17 18.54 -17.64
N CYS A 289 1.55 17.91 -16.52
CA CYS A 289 0.74 17.99 -15.30
C CYS A 289 0.82 19.39 -14.69
N GLU A 290 -0.20 19.76 -13.90
CA GLU A 290 -0.30 21.07 -13.25
C GLU A 290 0.95 21.42 -12.43
N GLY A 291 1.53 20.43 -11.73
CA GLY A 291 2.76 20.61 -10.96
C GLY A 291 3.95 20.99 -11.85
N CYS A 292 4.24 20.20 -12.88
CA CYS A 292 5.31 20.52 -13.83
C CYS A 292 5.09 21.88 -14.50
N GLN A 293 3.84 22.19 -14.89
CA GLN A 293 3.50 23.47 -15.49
C GLN A 293 3.74 24.64 -14.54
N LYS A 294 3.31 24.53 -13.28
CA LYS A 294 3.51 25.55 -12.24
C LYS A 294 4.98 25.82 -11.95
N HIS A 295 5.82 24.78 -12.00
CA HIS A 295 7.25 24.88 -11.72
C HIS A 295 8.11 25.13 -12.97
N GLY A 296 7.51 25.28 -14.16
CA GLY A 296 8.26 25.43 -15.42
C GLY A 296 9.16 24.24 -15.74
N LEU A 297 8.78 23.03 -15.31
CA LEU A 297 9.53 21.80 -15.52
C LEU A 297 9.01 21.05 -16.75
N ASP A 298 9.90 20.37 -17.46
CA ASP A 298 9.54 19.46 -18.54
C ASP A 298 8.85 18.22 -17.99
N CYS A 299 7.51 18.16 -18.15
CA CYS A 299 6.74 17.00 -17.75
C CYS A 299 7.07 15.81 -18.66
N ARG A 300 7.38 14.66 -18.05
CA ARG A 300 7.76 13.44 -18.78
C ARG A 300 6.96 12.23 -18.33
N VAL A 301 6.70 11.34 -19.28
CA VAL A 301 6.04 10.05 -19.05
C VAL A 301 6.89 8.94 -19.65
N TYR A 302 6.70 7.71 -19.17
CA TYR A 302 7.31 6.54 -19.78
C TYR A 302 6.95 6.42 -21.26
N ARG A 303 7.92 6.01 -22.09
CA ARG A 303 7.65 5.55 -23.46
C ARG A 303 6.70 4.36 -23.41
N LEU A 304 5.53 4.48 -24.03
CA LEU A 304 4.43 3.50 -24.01
C LEU A 304 4.82 2.05 -24.33
N LYS A 305 5.92 1.84 -25.08
CA LYS A 305 6.41 0.50 -25.45
C LYS A 305 7.00 -0.32 -24.31
N LEU A 306 7.21 0.27 -23.12
CA LEU A 306 7.78 -0.43 -21.95
C LEU A 306 6.71 -0.90 -20.95
N ARG A 307 5.42 -0.64 -21.19
CA ARG A 307 4.32 -1.01 -20.26
C ARG A 307 3.82 -2.46 -20.37
N GLY A 308 4.55 -3.35 -21.06
CA GLY A 308 4.06 -4.67 -21.45
C GLY A 308 4.94 -5.86 -21.09
N SER A 309 5.94 -5.69 -20.21
CA SER A 309 6.84 -6.75 -19.72
C SER A 309 6.67 -6.94 -18.22
#